data_AF-A0A2M8UQR0-F1
#
_entry.id   AF-A0A2M8UQR0-F1
#
_cell.length_a   1.000
_cell.length_b   1.000
_cell.length_c   1.000
_cell.angle_alpha   90.00
_cell.angle_beta   90.00
_cell.angle_gamma   90.00
#
_symmetry.space_group_name_H-M   'P 1'
#
loop_
_entity.id
_entity.type
_entity.pdbx_description
1 polymer ?
#
loop_
_entity_poly.entity_id
_entity_poly.type
_entity_poly.pdbx_seq_one_letter_code
_entity_poly.pdbx_strand_id
1 'polypeptide(L)'
;MADANHTSHTAPTERRNAERFTPLDAASQHSINPRNATLYLNAEAPADALYDAAEYRLMSLIELLTTLRQGDPELSPSCAVSRSLLVLASDAWSLYQADHEQRGRQR
;
A
#
# COMPACT_ATOMS: atom_id res chain seq x y z
N MET A 1 -34.94 -11.51 -38.59
CA MET A 1 -33.66 -10.79 -38.72
C MET A 1 -33.64 -9.67 -37.69
N ALA A 2 -32.71 -9.74 -36.75
CA ALA A 2 -32.05 -8.61 -36.07
C ALA A 2 -31.10 -9.24 -35.02
N ASP A 3 -29.83 -9.39 -35.39
CA ASP A 3 -28.76 -9.80 -34.46
C ASP A 3 -28.44 -8.63 -33.53
N ALA A 4 -28.73 -8.79 -32.24
CA ALA A 4 -28.24 -7.89 -31.20
C ALA A 4 -26.88 -8.40 -30.71
N ASN A 5 -25.85 -8.26 -31.56
CA ASN A 5 -24.47 -8.31 -31.11
C ASN A 5 -24.25 -7.11 -30.17
N HIS A 6 -24.44 -7.34 -28.87
CA HIS A 6 -23.97 -6.46 -27.81
C HIS A 6 -22.44 -6.47 -27.83
N THR A 7 -21.86 -5.65 -28.70
CA THR A 7 -20.48 -5.22 -28.56
C THR A 7 -20.40 -4.36 -27.30
N SER A 8 -20.01 -4.99 -26.18
CA SER A 8 -19.51 -4.30 -24.99
C SER A 8 -18.23 -3.55 -25.34
N HIS A 9 -18.37 -2.41 -26.01
CA HIS A 9 -17.32 -1.42 -26.13
C HIS A 9 -17.15 -0.77 -24.75
N THR A 10 -16.33 -1.39 -23.90
CA THR A 10 -15.69 -0.67 -22.80
C THR A 10 -14.96 0.52 -23.41
N ALA A 11 -15.32 1.73 -22.98
CA ALA A 11 -14.78 2.95 -23.56
C ALA A 11 -13.24 2.93 -23.48
N PRO A 12 -12.52 3.44 -24.48
CA PRO A 12 -11.05 3.41 -24.50
C PRO A 12 -10.41 4.01 -23.23
N THR A 13 -11.09 4.99 -22.63
CA THR A 13 -10.71 5.65 -21.38
C THR A 13 -10.81 4.74 -20.16
N GLU A 14 -11.79 3.84 -20.09
CA GLU A 14 -11.94 2.90 -18.96
C GLU A 14 -10.85 1.84 -18.96
N ARG A 15 -10.49 1.32 -20.15
CA ARG A 15 -9.37 0.36 -20.28
C ARG A 15 -8.03 1.01 -19.92
N ARG A 16 -7.79 2.23 -20.38
CA ARG A 16 -6.55 2.97 -20.09
C ARG A 16 -6.43 3.32 -18.60
N ASN A 17 -7.55 3.62 -17.95
CA ASN A 17 -7.57 3.85 -16.49
C ASN A 17 -7.35 2.55 -15.71
N ALA A 18 -7.86 1.41 -16.18
CA ALA A 18 -7.62 0.11 -15.56
C ALA A 18 -6.15 -0.34 -15.64
N GLU A 19 -5.41 0.08 -16.67
CA GLU A 19 -3.98 -0.18 -16.82
C GLU A 19 -3.12 0.73 -15.94
N ARG A 20 -3.53 1.99 -15.75
CA ARG A 20 -2.79 3.00 -14.98
C ARG A 20 -2.99 2.90 -13.47
N PHE A 21 -4.21 2.54 -13.04
CA PHE A 21 -4.61 2.55 -11.65
C PHE A 21 -4.93 1.14 -11.16
N THR A 22 -4.06 0.61 -10.29
CA THR A 22 -4.24 -0.70 -9.68
C THR A 22 -5.00 -0.53 -8.36
N PRO A 23 -6.12 -1.24 -8.12
CA PRO A 23 -6.80 -1.17 -6.83
C PRO A 23 -5.85 -1.64 -5.72
N LEU A 24 -5.84 -0.95 -4.58
CA LEU A 24 -5.12 -1.48 -3.41
C LEU A 24 -5.78 -2.77 -2.92
N ASP A 25 -4.99 -3.61 -2.26
CA ASP A 25 -5.47 -4.88 -1.68
C ASP A 25 -6.71 -4.66 -0.80
N ALA A 26 -7.63 -5.62 -0.81
CA ALA A 26 -8.89 -5.53 -0.07
C ALA A 26 -8.68 -5.27 1.43
N ALA A 27 -7.59 -5.76 2.03
CA ALA A 27 -7.24 -5.50 3.43
C ALA A 27 -6.79 -4.04 3.68
N SER A 28 -6.36 -3.34 2.63
CA SER A 28 -6.01 -1.91 2.66
C SER A 28 -7.19 -1.00 2.35
N GLN A 29 -8.34 -1.56 1.97
CA GLN A 29 -9.56 -0.81 1.73
C GLN A 29 -10.30 -0.63 3.06
N HIS A 30 -10.80 0.58 3.33
CA HIS A 30 -11.66 0.85 4.49
C HIS A 30 -12.95 0.00 4.47
N SER A 31 -13.31 -0.59 3.32
CA SER A 31 -14.55 -1.34 3.14
C SER A 31 -14.42 -2.45 2.11
N ILE A 32 -14.85 -3.64 2.50
CA ILE A 32 -15.06 -4.80 1.61
C ILE A 32 -16.35 -4.63 0.78
N ASN A 33 -17.21 -3.67 1.13
CA ASN A 33 -18.47 -3.41 0.45
C ASN A 33 -18.22 -2.63 -0.87
N PRO A 34 -18.66 -3.15 -2.04
CA PRO A 34 -18.37 -2.58 -3.36
C PRO A 34 -19.03 -1.21 -3.63
N ARG A 35 -19.89 -0.72 -2.73
CA ARG A 35 -20.50 0.62 -2.85
C ARG A 35 -19.66 1.75 -2.26
N ASN A 36 -18.57 1.42 -1.57
CA ASN A 36 -17.67 2.42 -0.99
C ASN A 36 -16.52 2.75 -1.94
N ALA A 37 -15.96 3.96 -1.78
CA ALA A 37 -14.84 4.41 -2.59
C ALA A 37 -13.67 3.41 -2.49
N THR A 38 -13.27 2.84 -3.63
CA THR A 38 -12.09 1.98 -3.74
C THR A 38 -10.86 2.87 -3.92
N LEU A 39 -9.83 2.63 -3.12
CA LEU A 39 -8.53 3.30 -3.24
C LEU A 39 -7.69 2.62 -4.32
N TYR A 40 -7.04 3.42 -5.15
CA TYR A 40 -6.19 2.96 -6.24
C TYR A 40 -4.77 3.51 -6.12
N LEU A 41 -3.79 2.70 -6.54
CA LEU A 41 -2.41 3.07 -6.77
C LEU A 41 -2.23 3.50 -8.22
N ASN A 42 -1.71 4.71 -8.46
CA ASN A 42 -1.27 5.13 -9.79
C ASN A 42 0.11 4.51 -10.08
N ALA A 43 0.16 3.37 -10.78
CA ALA A 43 1.42 2.65 -11.04
C ALA A 43 2.33 3.41 -12.03
N GLU A 44 1.79 4.36 -12.80
CA GLU A 44 2.55 5.21 -13.71
C GLU A 44 3.04 6.52 -13.07
N ALA A 45 2.89 6.70 -11.75
CA ALA A 45 3.49 7.84 -11.08
C ALA A 45 5.03 7.81 -11.23
N PRO A 46 5.70 8.98 -11.25
CA PRO A 46 7.15 9.03 -11.26
C PRO A 46 7.74 8.16 -10.14
N ALA A 47 8.84 7.47 -10.43
CA ALA A 47 9.46 6.53 -9.49
C ALA A 47 9.71 7.17 -8.12
N ASP A 48 10.24 8.39 -8.10
CA ASP A 48 10.52 9.13 -6.85
C ASP A 48 9.24 9.36 -6.03
N ALA A 49 8.13 9.71 -6.68
CA ALA A 49 6.84 9.88 -6.00
C ALA A 49 6.26 8.56 -5.46
N LEU A 50 6.52 7.43 -6.14
CA LEU A 50 6.16 6.10 -5.64
C LEU A 50 7.02 5.71 -4.43
N TYR A 51 8.31 6.03 -4.46
CA TYR A 51 9.24 5.78 -3.35
C TYR A 51 8.86 6.62 -2.13
N ASP A 52 8.68 7.93 -2.28
CA ASP A 52 8.28 8.83 -1.19
C ASP A 52 6.98 8.36 -0.52
N ALA A 53 6.00 7.94 -1.32
CA ALA A 53 4.74 7.43 -0.82
C ALA A 53 4.88 6.09 -0.07
N ALA A 54 5.80 5.21 -0.52
CA ALA A 54 6.10 3.96 0.17
C ALA A 54 6.82 4.21 1.50
N GLU A 55 7.80 5.11 1.50
CA GLU A 55 8.54 5.57 2.69
C GLU A 55 7.60 6.15 3.75
N TYR A 56 6.71 7.07 3.36
CA TYR A 56 5.73 7.64 4.27
C TYR A 56 4.81 6.58 4.90
N ARG A 57 4.28 5.64 4.09
CA ARG A 57 3.39 4.58 4.58
C ARG A 57 4.10 3.61 5.53
N LEU A 58 5.36 3.27 5.24
CA LEU A 58 6.15 2.40 6.12
C LEU A 58 6.44 3.09 7.45
N MET A 59 6.75 4.39 7.45
CA MET A 59 6.89 5.17 8.68
C MET A 59 5.60 5.17 9.50
N SER A 60 4.44 5.42 8.88
CA SER A 60 3.14 5.37 9.58
C SER A 60 2.82 3.98 10.15
N LEU A 61 3.20 2.90 9.47
CA LEU A 61 3.06 1.54 9.99
C LEU A 61 3.91 1.33 11.25
N ILE A 62 5.17 1.78 11.24
CA ILE A 62 6.07 1.71 12.39
C ILE A 62 5.51 2.51 13.57
N GLU A 63 4.98 3.71 13.34
CA GLU A 63 4.33 4.52 14.37
C GLU A 63 3.10 3.82 14.97
N LEU A 64 2.22 3.26 14.13
CA LEU A 64 1.04 2.52 14.56
C LEU A 64 1.43 1.32 15.43
N LEU A 65 2.38 0.50 14.97
CA LEU A 65 2.87 -0.66 15.72
C LEU A 65 3.54 -0.24 17.03
N THR A 66 4.22 0.91 17.04
CA THR A 66 4.81 1.51 18.25
C THR A 66 3.74 1.93 19.26
N THR A 67 2.59 2.42 18.82
CA THR A 67 1.46 2.71 19.69
C THR A 67 0.83 1.41 20.23
N LEU A 68 0.59 0.44 19.34
CA LEU A 68 -0.03 -0.84 19.71
C LEU A 68 0.82 -1.67 20.68
N ARG A 69 2.16 -1.51 20.67
CA ARG A 69 3.05 -2.24 21.59
C ARG A 69 2.92 -1.84 23.07
N GLN A 70 2.31 -0.68 23.36
CA GLN A 70 2.28 -0.09 24.70
C GLN A 70 1.34 -0.83 25.67
N GLY A 71 0.53 -1.77 25.17
CA GLY A 71 -0.30 -2.64 26.00
C GLY A 71 0.49 -3.81 26.64
N ASP A 72 -0.14 -4.41 27.64
CA ASP A 72 0.38 -5.60 28.33
C ASP A 72 0.24 -6.84 27.41
N PRO A 73 1.35 -7.51 27.07
CA PRO A 73 1.36 -8.67 26.17
C PRO A 73 0.71 -9.91 26.79
N GLU A 74 0.64 -10.00 28.12
CA GLU A 74 -0.04 -11.09 28.82
C GLU A 74 -1.56 -10.91 28.79
N LEU A 75 -2.03 -9.67 28.67
CA LEU A 75 -3.46 -9.32 28.59
C LEU A 75 -3.96 -9.23 27.15
N SER A 76 -3.07 -9.02 26.17
CA SER A 76 -3.45 -8.99 24.76
C SER A 76 -2.37 -9.58 23.84
N PRO A 77 -2.63 -10.73 23.18
CA PRO A 77 -1.69 -11.33 22.23
C PRO A 77 -1.42 -10.41 21.02
N SER A 78 -2.30 -9.43 20.76
CA SER A 78 -2.06 -8.40 19.74
C SER A 78 -0.83 -7.54 20.05
N CYS A 79 -0.49 -7.31 21.34
CA CYS A 79 0.69 -6.54 21.72
C CYS A 79 1.99 -7.29 21.40
N ALA A 80 2.01 -8.61 21.59
CA ALA A 80 3.15 -9.45 21.20
C ALA A 80 3.35 -9.45 19.68
N VAL A 81 2.27 -9.64 18.91
CA VAL A 81 2.31 -9.58 17.44
C VAL A 81 2.75 -8.20 16.94
N SER A 82 2.21 -7.11 17.52
CA SER A 82 2.61 -5.75 17.16
C SER A 82 4.08 -5.47 17.44
N ARG A 83 4.66 -6.01 18.53
CA ARG A 83 6.11 -5.91 18.79
C ARG A 83 6.94 -6.63 17.75
N SER A 84 6.60 -7.87 17.41
CA SER A 84 7.33 -8.63 16.38
C SER A 84 7.26 -7.95 15.02
N LEU A 85 6.07 -7.47 14.62
CA LEU A 85 5.90 -6.71 13.39
C LEU A 85 6.68 -5.39 13.41
N LEU A 86 6.74 -4.70 14.57
CA LEU A 86 7.50 -3.46 14.70
C LEU A 86 8.99 -3.67 14.49
N VAL A 87 9.55 -4.74 15.06
CA VAL A 87 10.97 -5.10 14.89
C VAL A 87 11.25 -5.34 13.41
N LEU A 88 10.45 -6.20 12.76
CA LEU A 88 10.62 -6.51 11.33
C LEU A 88 10.52 -5.27 10.44
N ALA A 89 9.53 -4.40 10.70
CA ALA A 89 9.35 -3.16 9.95
C ALA A 89 10.52 -2.18 10.16
N SER A 90 11.00 -2.06 11.39
CA SER A 90 12.13 -1.17 11.73
C SER A 90 13.46 -1.65 11.14
N ASP A 91 13.70 -2.96 11.14
CA ASP A 91 14.89 -3.57 10.53
C ASP A 91 14.88 -3.37 9.01
N ALA A 92 13.74 -3.66 8.37
CA ALA A 92 13.56 -3.44 6.93
C ALA A 92 13.73 -1.95 6.56
N TRP A 93 13.22 -1.04 7.40
CA TRP A 93 13.39 0.40 7.24
C TRP A 93 14.85 0.84 7.32
N SER A 94 15.59 0.33 8.30
CA SER A 94 17.00 0.64 8.48
C SER A 94 17.84 0.16 7.29
N LEU A 95 17.54 -1.02 6.75
CA LEU A 95 18.17 -1.54 5.53
C LEU A 95 17.86 -0.69 4.30
N TYR A 96 16.60 -0.26 4.15
CA TYR A 96 16.20 0.66 3.06
C TYR A 96 16.95 1.99 3.15
N GLN A 97 16.98 2.62 4.33
CA GLN A 97 17.68 3.89 4.52
C GLN A 97 19.18 3.76 4.22
N ALA A 98 19.82 2.67 4.63
CA ALA A 98 21.22 2.42 4.31
C ALA A 98 21.49 2.32 2.79
N ASP A 99 20.64 1.61 2.04
CA ASP A 99 20.72 1.53 0.57
C ASP A 99 20.43 2.88 -0.08
N HIS A 100 19.41 3.59 0.40
CA HIS A 100 19.03 4.90 -0.12
C HIS A 100 20.15 5.94 0.06
N GLU A 101 20.74 6.04 1.25
CA GLU A 101 21.91 6.88 1.51
C GLU A 101 23.10 6.51 0.63
N GLN A 102 23.36 5.20 0.43
CA GLN A 102 24.46 4.73 -0.41
C GLN A 102 24.27 5.15 -1.87
N ARG A 103 23.05 5.03 -2.41
CA ARG A 103 22.71 5.50 -3.76
C ARG A 103 22.81 7.00 -3.90
N GLY A 104 22.40 7.75 -2.87
CA GLY A 104 22.54 9.20 -2.82
C GLY A 104 23.99 9.68 -2.85
N ARG A 105 24.92 8.92 -2.25
CA ARG A 105 26.38 9.23 -2.27
C ARG A 105 27.06 8.89 -3.61
N GLN A 106 26.42 8.07 -4.46
CA GLN A 106 26.96 7.64 -5.75
C GLN A 106 26.51 8.50 -6.94
N ARG A 107 25.57 9.42 -6.71
CA ARG A 107 25.11 10.42 -7.68
C ARG A 107 25.83 11.74 -7.49
#